data_AF-A0A5D6XRL2-F1
#
_entry.id   AF-A0A5D6XRL2-F1
#
_cell.length_a   1.000
_cell.length_b   1.000
_cell.length_c   1.000
_cell.angle_alpha   90.00
_cell.angle_beta   90.00
_cell.angle_gamma   90.00
#
_symmetry.space_group_name_H-M   'P 1'
#
loop_
_entity.id
_entity.type
_entity.pdbx_description
1 polymer ?
#
loop_
_entity_poly.entity_id
_entity_poly.type
_entity_poly.pdbx_seq_one_letter_code
_entity_poly.pdbx_strand_id
1 'polypeptide(L)'
;MSSSLLSPPKPVRFSVAQQALVRLEKIRVQGAFITVNALLLLLIAYTTYRSPHKYVRVNGEYATEDAHEIVCCDAKRGFGGEPCYAGMELSPVLSSTQGAWVLPLTALIFNYICVILGPQATMPRIRVRVRRALLYLGVMAVRTVVLYVGLNEVERRAVRLVFGGSGRDACWYAPLRRNQRCSPHFDHSDHLVLLVSHYLAISVFEWFALRVECPGRSAKKMALQAWIALVAGMAAYTLFFTASYFHTALENLVGLLIAQAGVMLPLYLLSQDRFAKIPALQLKHFINPPEDVKLH
;
A
#
# COMPACT_ATOMS: atom_id res chain seq x y z
N MET A 1 -23.44 -10.31 47.65
CA MET A 1 -22.87 -9.90 46.33
C MET A 1 -21.42 -10.34 46.29
N SER A 2 -21.15 -11.54 45.79
CA SER A 2 -19.77 -12.03 45.64
C SER A 2 -19.23 -11.61 44.29
N SER A 3 -18.25 -10.71 44.31
CA SER A 3 -17.41 -10.35 43.18
C SER A 3 -16.63 -11.57 42.72
N SER A 4 -17.09 -12.22 41.66
CA SER A 4 -16.34 -13.23 40.93
C SER A 4 -15.12 -12.57 40.28
N LEU A 5 -13.98 -12.70 40.97
CA LEU A 5 -12.65 -12.43 40.43
C LEU A 5 -12.47 -13.26 39.16
N LEU A 6 -12.67 -12.63 38.00
CA LEU A 6 -12.26 -13.14 36.70
C LEU A 6 -10.76 -13.40 36.77
N SER A 7 -10.40 -14.68 36.89
CA SER A 7 -9.02 -15.12 36.76
C SER A 7 -8.49 -14.67 35.40
N PRO A 8 -7.25 -14.15 35.33
CA PRO A 8 -6.69 -13.70 34.06
C PRO A 8 -6.67 -14.87 33.08
N PRO A 9 -7.08 -14.66 31.81
CA PRO A 9 -7.10 -15.73 30.82
C PRO A 9 -5.70 -16.32 30.70
N LYS A 10 -5.59 -17.64 30.93
CA LYS A 10 -4.33 -18.37 30.79
C LYS A 10 -3.75 -18.09 29.39
N PRO A 11 -2.44 -17.83 29.27
CA PRO A 11 -1.82 -17.61 27.97
C PRO A 11 -2.02 -18.87 27.12
N VAL A 12 -2.77 -18.73 26.01
CA VAL A 12 -2.97 -19.79 25.04
C VAL A 12 -1.61 -20.16 24.47
N ARG A 13 -1.04 -21.29 24.91
CA ARG A 13 0.22 -21.82 24.37
C ARG A 13 -0.10 -22.52 23.05
N PHE A 14 0.44 -21.99 21.96
CA PHE A 14 0.39 -22.65 20.66
C PHE A 14 0.97 -24.06 20.73
N SER A 15 0.34 -25.01 20.04
CA SER A 15 0.91 -26.35 19.86
C SER A 15 2.23 -26.27 19.07
N VAL A 16 3.09 -27.29 19.20
CA VAL A 16 4.37 -27.35 18.47
C VAL A 16 4.15 -27.20 16.95
N ALA A 17 3.10 -27.83 16.42
CA ALA A 17 2.71 -27.72 15.02
C ALA A 17 2.28 -26.30 14.63
N GLN A 18 1.49 -25.61 15.46
CA GLN A 18 1.09 -24.22 15.24
C GLN A 18 2.30 -23.28 15.27
N GLN A 19 3.25 -23.49 16.19
CA GLN A 19 4.50 -22.71 16.25
C GLN A 19 5.37 -22.93 15.01
N ALA A 20 5.52 -24.19 14.56
CA ALA A 20 6.25 -24.52 13.34
C ALA A 20 5.62 -23.85 12.11
N LEU A 21 4.29 -23.85 12.01
CA LEU A 21 3.56 -23.21 10.93
C LEU A 21 3.77 -21.69 10.91
N VAL A 22 3.64 -21.04 12.06
CA VAL A 22 3.89 -19.60 12.19
C VAL A 22 5.33 -19.25 11.80
N ARG A 23 6.31 -20.07 12.23
CA ARG A 23 7.73 -19.86 11.89
C ARG A 23 7.97 -19.99 10.39
N LEU A 24 7.37 -20.99 9.75
CA LEU A 24 7.49 -21.23 8.32
C LEU A 24 6.87 -20.10 7.49
N GLU A 25 5.68 -19.62 7.87
CA GLU A 25 5.06 -18.49 7.19
C GLU A 25 5.82 -17.17 7.43
N LYS A 26 6.43 -16.96 8.61
CA LYS A 26 7.34 -15.83 8.84
C LYS A 26 8.53 -15.82 7.87
N ILE A 27 9.14 -16.99 7.60
CA ILE A 27 10.23 -17.14 6.63
C ILE A 27 9.73 -16.86 5.21
N ARG A 28 8.57 -17.40 4.84
CA ARG A 28 7.97 -17.16 3.52
C ARG A 28 7.66 -15.69 3.28
N VAL A 29 7.15 -14.98 4.29
CA VAL A 29 6.89 -13.54 4.19
C VAL A 29 8.15 -12.73 4.09
N GLN A 30 9.21 -13.12 4.79
CA GLN A 30 10.51 -12.50 4.59
C GLN A 30 10.98 -12.64 3.14
N GLY A 31 10.86 -13.84 2.57
CA GLY A 31 11.13 -14.07 1.16
C GLY A 31 10.26 -13.20 0.25
N ALA A 32 8.95 -13.18 0.47
CA ALA A 32 8.01 -12.38 -0.33
C ALA A 32 8.30 -10.88 -0.25
N PHE A 33 8.61 -10.36 0.93
CA PHE A 33 8.98 -8.95 1.12
C PHE A 33 10.24 -8.58 0.35
N ILE A 34 11.29 -9.40 0.45
CA ILE A 34 12.53 -9.21 -0.31
C ILE A 34 12.25 -9.25 -1.81
N THR A 35 11.50 -10.25 -2.28
CA THR A 35 11.14 -10.39 -3.69
C THR A 35 10.35 -9.19 -4.20
N VAL A 36 9.30 -8.75 -3.50
CA VAL A 36 8.49 -7.59 -3.89
C VAL A 36 9.36 -6.33 -3.96
N ASN A 37 10.23 -6.10 -2.99
CA ASN A 37 11.10 -4.93 -3.00
C ASN A 37 12.15 -4.98 -4.11
N ALA A 38 12.74 -6.15 -4.36
CA ALA A 38 13.65 -6.33 -5.48
C ALA A 38 12.94 -6.06 -6.83
N LEU A 39 11.71 -6.57 -7.00
CA LEU A 39 10.91 -6.32 -8.20
C LEU A 39 10.56 -4.84 -8.36
N LEU A 40 10.21 -4.14 -7.27
CA LEU A 40 9.94 -2.69 -7.31
C LEU A 40 11.18 -1.88 -7.69
N LEU A 41 12.36 -2.24 -7.18
CA LEU A 41 13.62 -1.60 -7.56
C LEU A 41 13.97 -1.85 -9.03
N LEU A 42 13.84 -3.10 -9.48
CA LEU A 42 14.06 -3.47 -10.88
C LEU A 42 13.07 -2.74 -11.81
N LEU A 43 11.80 -2.63 -11.40
CA LEU A 43 10.79 -1.87 -12.12
C LEU A 43 11.20 -0.41 -12.29
N ILE A 44 11.61 0.27 -11.21
CA ILE A 44 12.01 1.68 -11.29
C ILE A 44 13.27 1.84 -12.14
N ALA A 45 14.27 0.97 -11.98
CA ALA A 45 15.48 0.98 -12.79
C ALA A 45 15.17 0.78 -14.28
N TYR A 46 14.33 -0.20 -14.61
CA TYR A 46 13.89 -0.50 -15.97
C TYR A 46 13.13 0.67 -16.60
N THR A 47 12.11 1.18 -15.91
CA THR A 47 11.27 2.30 -16.40
C THR A 47 12.05 3.61 -16.52
N THR A 48 13.06 3.81 -15.68
CA THR A 48 14.02 4.92 -15.77
C THR A 48 14.88 4.80 -17.04
N TYR A 49 15.43 3.62 -17.29
CA TYR A 49 16.32 3.40 -18.44
C TYR A 49 15.56 3.40 -19.78
N ARG A 50 14.41 2.72 -19.84
CA ARG A 50 13.66 2.49 -21.08
C ARG A 50 12.91 3.73 -21.58
N SER A 51 12.43 4.55 -20.65
CA SER A 51 11.57 5.70 -20.93
C SER A 51 12.11 6.95 -20.23
N PRO A 52 13.24 7.52 -20.71
CA PRO A 52 13.82 8.71 -20.11
C PRO A 52 12.95 9.96 -20.34
N HIS A 53 12.21 10.01 -21.44
CA HIS A 53 11.25 11.07 -21.75
C HIS A 53 9.93 10.82 -21.03
N LYS A 54 9.43 11.83 -20.32
CA LYS A 54 8.17 11.79 -19.58
C LYS A 54 7.12 12.64 -20.30
N TYR A 55 5.87 12.59 -19.86
CA TYR A 55 4.74 13.31 -20.45
C TYR A 55 3.93 14.02 -19.37
N VAL A 56 3.36 15.18 -19.71
CA VAL A 56 2.37 15.86 -18.87
C VAL A 56 0.99 15.37 -19.30
N ARG A 57 0.23 14.79 -18.37
CA ARG A 57 -1.13 14.33 -18.62
C ARG A 57 -2.09 15.53 -18.52
N VAL A 58 -2.87 15.77 -19.57
CA VAL A 58 -3.99 16.71 -19.55
C VAL A 58 -5.28 15.90 -19.72
N ASN A 59 -6.18 15.99 -18.73
CA ASN A 59 -7.51 15.40 -18.82
C ASN A 59 -8.48 16.49 -19.33
N GLY A 60 -8.97 16.39 -20.58
CA GLY A 60 -9.90 17.36 -21.16
C GLY A 60 -9.99 17.33 -22.69
N GLU A 61 -10.88 18.14 -23.27
CA GLU A 61 -10.94 18.37 -24.72
C GLU A 61 -9.70 19.12 -25.20
N TYR A 62 -9.26 18.81 -26.42
CA TYR A 62 -8.01 19.26 -27.04
C TYR A 62 -7.81 20.79 -26.90
N ALA A 63 -6.80 21.20 -26.13
CA ALA A 63 -6.30 22.58 -26.13
C ALA A 63 -4.94 22.60 -26.87
N THR A 64 -5.02 22.80 -28.19
CA THR A 64 -3.97 23.27 -29.13
C THR A 64 -2.49 22.95 -28.85
N GLU A 65 -2.04 21.89 -29.54
CA GLU A 65 -0.80 21.62 -30.32
C GLU A 65 0.63 22.14 -30.03
N ASP A 66 0.92 23.13 -29.19
CA ASP A 66 2.30 23.70 -29.21
C ASP A 66 3.28 23.23 -28.12
N ALA A 67 3.05 22.05 -27.53
CA ALA A 67 4.07 21.41 -26.69
C ALA A 67 4.14 19.91 -26.98
N HIS A 68 5.25 19.48 -27.58
CA HIS A 68 5.63 18.06 -27.79
C HIS A 68 5.65 17.18 -26.52
N GLU A 69 5.25 17.72 -25.37
CA GLU A 69 5.34 17.13 -24.04
C GLU A 69 3.96 16.87 -23.40
N ILE A 70 2.87 17.32 -24.00
CA ILE A 70 1.49 17.16 -23.50
C ILE A 70 0.83 15.99 -24.22
N VAL A 71 0.29 15.03 -23.46
CA VAL A 71 -0.45 13.89 -24.03
C VAL A 71 -1.90 13.88 -23.55
N CYS A 72 -2.81 13.86 -24.53
CA CYS A 72 -4.25 13.74 -24.33
C CYS A 72 -4.70 12.32 -24.70
N CYS A 73 -5.10 11.54 -23.70
CA CYS A 73 -5.65 10.20 -23.91
C CYS A 73 -7.18 10.27 -23.83
N ASP A 74 -7.86 10.17 -24.98
CA ASP A 74 -9.32 10.11 -25.07
C ASP A 74 -9.80 8.66 -25.17
N ALA A 75 -10.70 8.26 -24.27
CA ALA A 75 -11.33 6.94 -24.28
C ALA A 75 -12.08 6.65 -25.59
N LYS A 76 -12.56 7.68 -26.31
CA LYS A 76 -13.27 7.52 -27.60
C LYS A 76 -12.36 7.19 -28.78
N ARG A 77 -11.10 7.63 -28.75
CA ARG A 77 -10.11 7.34 -29.82
C ARG A 77 -9.29 6.08 -29.55
N GLY A 78 -9.51 5.44 -28.41
CA GLY A 78 -8.93 4.16 -28.03
C GLY A 78 -7.55 4.27 -27.38
N PHE A 79 -7.31 3.41 -26.38
CA PHE A 79 -6.00 3.25 -25.74
C PHE A 79 -5.12 2.29 -26.58
N GLY A 80 -4.65 2.76 -27.73
CA GLY A 80 -3.97 1.94 -28.73
C GLY A 80 -2.44 2.01 -28.74
N GLY A 81 -1.82 2.86 -27.90
CA GLY A 81 -0.37 3.08 -27.95
C GLY A 81 0.17 3.91 -26.79
N GLU A 82 1.43 3.69 -26.42
CA GLU A 82 2.10 4.40 -25.32
C GLU A 82 2.19 5.91 -25.62
N PRO A 83 1.90 6.81 -24.65
CA PRO A 83 1.65 6.54 -23.22
C PRO A 83 0.16 6.35 -22.85
N CYS A 84 -0.74 6.21 -23.83
CA CYS A 84 -2.17 5.93 -23.64
C CYS A 84 -2.45 4.41 -23.62
N TYR A 85 -2.31 3.81 -22.44
CA TYR A 85 -2.38 2.36 -22.23
C TYR A 85 -3.79 1.85 -21.90
N ALA A 86 -4.06 0.58 -22.24
CA ALA A 86 -5.35 -0.06 -21.97
C ALA A 86 -5.68 -0.04 -20.46
N GLY A 87 -6.90 0.37 -20.10
CA GLY A 87 -7.29 0.49 -18.69
C GLY A 87 -6.75 1.72 -17.97
N MET A 88 -6.16 2.70 -18.68
CA MET A 88 -5.78 4.00 -18.11
C MET A 88 -6.97 4.78 -17.52
N GLU A 89 -8.19 4.45 -17.91
CA GLU A 89 -9.45 4.92 -17.30
C GLU A 89 -9.64 4.47 -15.85
N LEU A 90 -9.01 3.37 -15.43
CA LEU A 90 -9.03 2.92 -14.03
C LEU A 90 -8.06 3.71 -13.15
N SER A 91 -7.04 4.35 -13.72
CA SER A 91 -6.05 5.10 -12.94
C SER A 91 -6.69 6.22 -12.12
N PRO A 92 -7.59 7.07 -12.66
CA PRO A 92 -8.36 8.04 -11.87
C PRO A 92 -9.20 7.41 -10.75
N VAL A 93 -9.74 6.22 -10.96
CA VAL A 93 -10.52 5.52 -9.94
C VAL A 93 -9.61 5.04 -8.81
N LEU A 94 -8.48 4.41 -9.14
CA LEU A 94 -7.49 3.92 -8.18
C LEU A 94 -6.81 5.07 -7.41
N SER A 95 -6.64 6.23 -8.05
CA SER A 95 -6.06 7.41 -7.41
C SER A 95 -7.06 8.30 -6.70
N SER A 96 -8.36 8.16 -6.99
CA SER A 96 -9.41 8.91 -6.30
C SER A 96 -9.40 8.64 -4.80
N THR A 97 -9.78 9.63 -3.99
CA THR A 97 -9.89 9.48 -2.54
C THR A 97 -10.82 8.31 -2.17
N GLN A 98 -11.91 8.09 -2.91
CA GLN A 98 -12.81 6.97 -2.62
C GLN A 98 -12.17 5.63 -2.96
N GLY A 99 -11.60 5.48 -4.17
CA GLY A 99 -10.97 4.23 -4.59
C GLY A 99 -9.75 3.87 -3.76
N ALA A 100 -8.88 4.84 -3.49
CA ALA A 100 -7.69 4.70 -2.66
C ALA A 100 -7.99 4.27 -1.22
N TRP A 101 -9.18 4.59 -0.70
CA TRP A 101 -9.60 4.23 0.65
C TRP A 101 -10.37 2.92 0.73
N VAL A 102 -11.14 2.58 -0.30
CA VAL A 102 -12.02 1.40 -0.28
C VAL A 102 -11.34 0.17 -0.87
N LEU A 103 -10.74 0.29 -2.06
CA LEU A 103 -10.26 -0.86 -2.84
C LEU A 103 -9.22 -1.72 -2.09
N PRO A 104 -8.19 -1.16 -1.43
CA PRO A 104 -7.23 -1.96 -0.68
C PRO A 104 -7.83 -2.73 0.50
N LEU A 105 -8.94 -2.24 1.06
CA LEU A 105 -9.60 -2.82 2.22
C LEU A 105 -10.63 -3.89 1.85
N THR A 106 -11.05 -3.97 0.58
CA THR A 106 -12.12 -4.88 0.13
C THR A 106 -11.90 -6.33 0.54
N ALA A 107 -10.68 -6.87 0.40
CA ALA A 107 -10.35 -8.23 0.82
C ALA A 107 -10.63 -8.46 2.32
N LEU A 108 -10.23 -7.50 3.16
CA LEU A 108 -10.47 -7.55 4.60
C LEU A 108 -11.97 -7.44 4.91
N ILE A 109 -12.68 -6.53 4.24
CA ILE A 109 -14.12 -6.33 4.41
C ILE A 109 -14.89 -7.61 4.07
N PHE A 110 -14.61 -8.22 2.91
CA PHE A 110 -15.21 -9.49 2.53
C PHE A 110 -14.88 -10.59 3.54
N ASN A 111 -13.63 -10.70 3.96
CA ASN A 111 -13.23 -11.68 4.97
C ASN A 111 -13.96 -11.47 6.32
N TYR A 112 -14.14 -10.21 6.72
CA TYR A 112 -14.86 -9.80 7.92
C TYR A 112 -16.35 -10.17 7.86
N ILE A 113 -17.02 -9.83 6.75
CA ILE A 113 -18.43 -10.19 6.51
C ILE A 113 -18.61 -11.71 6.56
N CYS A 114 -17.74 -12.48 5.87
CA CYS A 114 -17.80 -13.94 5.90
C CYS A 114 -17.61 -14.53 7.31
N VAL A 115 -16.94 -13.83 8.23
CA VAL A 115 -16.71 -14.32 9.60
C VAL A 115 -17.90 -14.02 10.50
N ILE A 116 -18.52 -12.85 10.34
CA ILE A 116 -19.73 -12.48 11.09
C ILE A 116 -20.91 -13.35 10.69
N LEU A 117 -21.09 -13.57 9.39
CA LEU A 117 -22.18 -14.41 8.87
C LEU A 117 -21.87 -15.91 8.98
N GLY A 118 -20.63 -16.27 9.32
CA GLY A 118 -20.20 -17.65 9.42
C GLY A 118 -20.53 -18.29 10.77
N PRO A 119 -20.55 -19.64 10.84
CA PRO A 119 -20.87 -20.38 12.07
C PRO A 119 -19.81 -20.26 13.17
N GLN A 120 -18.67 -19.62 12.90
CA GLN A 120 -17.53 -19.47 13.82
C GLN A 120 -17.34 -18.02 14.30
N ALA A 121 -18.41 -17.23 14.31
CA ALA A 121 -18.39 -15.86 14.80
C ALA A 121 -18.06 -15.83 16.31
N THR A 122 -16.84 -15.41 16.64
CA THR A 122 -16.41 -15.25 18.04
C THR A 122 -15.82 -13.85 18.25
N MET A 123 -16.12 -13.23 19.40
CA MET A 123 -15.66 -11.88 19.73
C MET A 123 -14.13 -11.69 19.64
N PRO A 124 -13.28 -12.64 20.05
CA PRO A 124 -11.83 -12.51 19.88
C PRO A 124 -11.42 -12.41 18.40
N ARG A 125 -12.02 -13.22 17.53
CA ARG A 125 -11.74 -13.24 16.08
C ARG A 125 -12.17 -11.95 15.39
N ILE A 126 -13.28 -11.37 15.83
CA ILE A 126 -13.77 -10.07 15.36
C ILE A 126 -12.80 -8.96 15.79
N ARG A 127 -12.39 -8.96 17.07
CA ARG A 127 -11.47 -7.95 17.63
C ARG A 127 -10.14 -7.89 16.88
N VAL A 128 -9.56 -9.03 16.53
CA VAL A 128 -8.30 -9.09 15.76
C VAL A 128 -8.46 -8.45 14.38
N ARG A 129 -9.59 -8.70 13.69
CA ARG A 129 -9.88 -8.10 12.38
C ARG A 129 -10.13 -6.60 12.46
N VAL A 130 -10.83 -6.14 13.49
CA VAL A 130 -11.02 -4.70 13.74
C VAL A 130 -9.67 -4.01 13.99
N ARG A 131 -8.78 -4.62 14.79
CA ARG A 131 -7.42 -4.09 15.00
C ARG A 131 -6.59 -4.06 13.72
N ARG A 132 -6.72 -5.07 12.86
CA ARG A 132 -6.09 -5.09 11.54
C ARG A 132 -6.67 -4.01 10.61
N ALA A 133 -7.98 -3.78 10.63
CA ALA A 133 -8.61 -2.67 9.92
C ALA A 133 -8.08 -1.32 10.41
N LEU A 134 -7.98 -1.12 11.73
CA LEU A 134 -7.42 0.09 12.32
C LEU A 134 -5.93 0.28 11.96
N LEU A 135 -5.15 -0.81 11.88
CA LEU A 135 -3.78 -0.76 11.39
C LEU A 135 -3.72 -0.23 9.95
N TYR A 136 -4.55 -0.78 9.05
CA TYR A 136 -4.59 -0.34 7.66
C TYR A 136 -5.08 1.10 7.53
N LEU A 137 -6.14 1.48 8.25
CA LEU A 137 -6.60 2.87 8.31
C LEU A 137 -5.52 3.80 8.85
N GLY A 138 -4.74 3.35 9.83
CA GLY A 138 -3.56 4.06 10.35
C GLY A 138 -2.48 4.24 9.29
N VAL A 139 -2.14 3.18 8.54
CA VAL A 139 -1.20 3.23 7.41
C VAL A 139 -1.67 4.24 6.36
N MET A 140 -2.95 4.21 6.02
CA MET A 140 -3.55 5.10 5.02
C MET A 140 -3.61 6.54 5.51
N ALA A 141 -3.92 6.75 6.79
CA ALA A 141 -3.86 8.05 7.43
C ALA A 141 -2.43 8.60 7.54
N VAL A 142 -1.43 7.74 7.76
CA VAL A 142 -0.01 8.13 7.76
C VAL A 142 0.38 8.71 6.41
N ARG A 143 -0.07 8.13 5.29
CA ARG A 143 0.12 8.75 3.97
C ARG A 143 -0.51 10.15 3.93
N THR A 144 -1.76 10.28 4.35
CA THR A 144 -2.48 11.57 4.32
C THR A 144 -1.81 12.62 5.21
N VAL A 145 -1.42 12.27 6.43
CA VAL A 145 -0.91 13.23 7.42
C VAL A 145 0.59 13.47 7.24
N VAL A 146 1.40 12.41 7.13
CA VAL A 146 2.85 12.57 7.06
C VAL A 146 3.28 13.09 5.69
N LEU A 147 2.66 12.64 4.60
CA LEU A 147 3.09 13.04 3.26
C LEU A 147 2.46 14.35 2.79
N TYR A 148 1.14 14.55 2.97
CA TYR A 148 0.53 15.81 2.51
C TYR A 148 0.68 16.96 3.50
N VAL A 149 0.62 16.70 4.80
CA VAL A 149 0.70 17.76 5.82
C VAL A 149 2.12 17.91 6.34
N GLY A 150 2.76 16.81 6.73
CA GLY A 150 4.10 16.80 7.32
C GLY A 150 5.18 17.26 6.36
N LEU A 151 5.35 16.59 5.21
CA LEU A 151 6.40 16.95 4.24
C LEU A 151 6.20 18.35 3.66
N ASN A 152 4.96 18.78 3.44
CA ASN A 152 4.63 20.12 2.94
C ASN A 152 4.99 21.22 3.96
N GLU A 153 4.83 20.95 5.27
CA GLU A 153 5.21 21.88 6.32
C GLU A 153 6.73 21.87 6.61
N VAL A 154 7.36 20.70 6.59
CA VAL A 154 8.83 20.57 6.66
C VAL A 154 9.47 21.28 5.49
N GLU A 155 8.93 21.12 4.28
CA GLU A 155 9.32 21.85 3.09
C GLU A 155 9.25 23.37 3.29
N ARG A 156 8.09 23.89 3.73
CA ARG A 156 7.92 25.34 3.94
C ARG A 156 8.94 25.91 4.91
N ARG A 157 9.37 25.12 5.90
CA ARG A 157 10.37 25.52 6.89
C ARG A 157 11.79 25.37 6.34
N ALA A 158 12.12 24.26 5.69
CA ALA A 158 13.44 23.99 5.13
C ALA A 158 13.78 24.96 3.99
N VAL A 159 12.84 25.24 3.09
CA VAL A 159 13.04 26.22 2.00
C VAL A 159 13.28 27.62 2.56
N ARG A 160 12.49 28.03 3.58
CA ARG A 160 12.69 29.31 4.27
C ARG A 160 14.06 29.42 4.93
N LEU A 161 14.55 28.34 5.53
CA LEU A 161 15.82 28.32 6.26
C LEU A 161 17.04 28.22 5.34
N VAL A 162 16.98 27.43 4.27
CA VAL A 162 18.15 27.11 3.42
C VAL A 162 18.31 28.10 2.27
N PHE A 163 17.21 28.54 1.65
CA PHE A 163 17.28 29.35 0.43
C PHE A 163 16.95 30.82 0.65
N GLY A 164 16.58 31.24 1.88
CA GLY A 164 16.24 32.63 2.21
C GLY A 164 15.06 33.21 1.42
N GLY A 165 14.41 32.40 0.58
CA GLY A 165 13.38 32.81 -0.35
C GLY A 165 12.03 32.97 0.34
N SER A 166 11.54 34.20 0.41
CA SER A 166 10.21 34.57 0.91
C SER A 166 9.09 34.42 -0.15
N GLY A 167 9.35 33.73 -1.27
CA GLY A 167 8.37 33.56 -2.34
C GLY A 167 7.39 32.43 -2.05
N ARG A 168 6.08 32.68 -2.23
CA ARG A 168 5.03 31.65 -2.18
C ARG A 168 5.24 30.52 -3.21
N ASP A 169 6.15 30.71 -4.17
CA ASP A 169 6.45 29.82 -5.29
C ASP A 169 7.87 29.22 -5.26
N ALA A 170 8.60 29.30 -4.14
CA ALA A 170 9.89 28.62 -3.99
C ALA A 170 9.68 27.26 -3.31
N CYS A 171 10.00 26.16 -4.00
CA CYS A 171 9.98 24.80 -3.48
C CYS A 171 11.30 24.09 -3.82
N TRP A 172 11.83 23.29 -2.89
CA TRP A 172 13.11 22.59 -3.07
C TRP A 172 13.05 21.50 -4.15
N TYR A 173 11.84 21.04 -4.50
CA TYR A 173 11.61 20.06 -5.55
C TYR A 173 11.33 20.70 -6.91
N ALA A 174 11.29 22.03 -7.04
CA ALA A 174 11.19 22.68 -8.35
C ALA A 174 12.27 22.15 -9.33
N PRO A 175 13.55 21.99 -8.94
CA PRO A 175 14.57 21.42 -9.81
C PRO A 175 14.33 19.95 -10.17
N LEU A 176 13.56 19.22 -9.35
CA LEU A 176 13.20 17.81 -9.58
C LEU A 176 12.04 17.67 -10.58
N ARG A 177 11.26 18.75 -10.76
CA ARG A 177 10.12 18.81 -11.67
C ARG A 177 10.51 19.34 -13.03
N ARG A 178 9.96 18.72 -14.07
CA ARG A 178 10.17 19.12 -15.47
C ARG A 178 9.77 20.57 -15.76
N ASN A 179 8.65 21.03 -15.22
CA ASN A 179 8.15 22.39 -15.44
C ASN A 179 8.77 23.41 -14.47
N GLN A 180 9.62 22.98 -13.54
CA GLN A 180 10.23 23.81 -12.49
C GLN A 180 9.23 24.66 -11.70
N ARG A 181 7.94 24.27 -11.69
CA ARG A 181 6.87 24.97 -11.01
C ARG A 181 6.45 24.20 -9.77
N CYS A 182 6.30 24.95 -8.69
CA CYS A 182 5.72 24.45 -7.46
C CYS A 182 4.22 24.21 -7.68
N SER A 183 3.76 23.02 -7.31
CA SER A 183 2.33 22.74 -7.27
C SER A 183 1.79 23.29 -5.95
N PRO A 184 0.59 23.90 -5.92
CA PRO A 184 -0.06 24.27 -4.66
C PRO A 184 -0.33 23.05 -3.75
N HIS A 185 -0.27 21.84 -4.29
CA HIS A 185 -0.40 20.58 -3.56
C HIS A 185 0.78 19.64 -3.84
N PHE A 186 1.35 19.05 -2.79
CA PHE A 186 2.44 18.07 -2.86
C PHE A 186 1.97 16.82 -3.65
N ASP A 187 2.29 16.77 -4.93
CA ASP A 187 1.87 15.71 -5.89
C ASP A 187 3.07 14.87 -6.38
N HIS A 188 4.17 14.92 -5.62
CA HIS A 188 5.41 14.27 -6.04
C HIS A 188 5.30 12.75 -5.86
N SER A 189 5.26 12.02 -6.97
CA SER A 189 5.10 10.56 -6.98
C SER A 189 3.97 10.08 -6.06
N ASP A 190 2.95 10.91 -5.84
CA ASP A 190 1.90 10.65 -4.87
C ASP A 190 1.12 9.38 -5.23
N HIS A 191 0.95 9.18 -6.54
CA HIS A 191 0.42 7.95 -7.14
C HIS A 191 1.32 6.73 -6.87
N LEU A 192 2.65 6.87 -6.99
CA LEU A 192 3.57 5.77 -6.68
C LEU A 192 3.53 5.43 -5.20
N VAL A 193 3.61 6.43 -4.32
CA VAL A 193 3.55 6.21 -2.88
C VAL A 193 2.20 5.61 -2.51
N LEU A 194 1.10 6.08 -3.07
CA LEU A 194 -0.24 5.50 -2.90
C LEU A 194 -0.27 4.02 -3.31
N LEU A 195 0.15 3.70 -4.54
CA LEU A 195 0.08 2.35 -5.07
C LEU A 195 0.94 1.38 -4.25
N VAL A 196 2.12 1.82 -3.81
CA VAL A 196 3.00 0.99 -2.97
C VAL A 196 2.45 0.87 -1.54
N SER A 197 2.08 1.98 -0.90
CA SER A 197 1.71 2.00 0.52
C SER A 197 0.30 1.48 0.80
N HIS A 198 -0.70 1.89 0.01
CA HIS A 198 -2.07 1.45 0.19
C HIS A 198 -2.29 0.10 -0.46
N TYR A 199 -1.97 -0.05 -1.75
CA TYR A 199 -2.37 -1.24 -2.48
C TYR A 199 -1.42 -2.41 -2.23
N LEU A 200 -0.13 -2.25 -2.52
CA LEU A 200 0.82 -3.35 -2.41
C LEU A 200 1.08 -3.75 -0.96
N ALA A 201 1.34 -2.80 -0.06
CA ALA A 201 1.69 -3.12 1.33
C ALA A 201 0.53 -3.81 2.08
N ILE A 202 -0.70 -3.30 1.94
CA ILE A 202 -1.90 -3.92 2.54
C ILE A 202 -2.13 -5.30 1.92
N SER A 203 -1.99 -5.44 0.59
CA SER A 203 -2.17 -6.73 -0.09
C SER A 203 -1.17 -7.79 0.40
N VAL A 204 0.10 -7.42 0.53
CA VAL A 204 1.16 -8.32 1.03
C VAL A 204 0.89 -8.73 2.47
N PHE A 205 0.49 -7.79 3.34
CA PHE A 205 0.20 -8.10 4.73
C PHE A 205 -1.09 -8.92 4.90
N GLU A 206 -2.15 -8.64 4.14
CA GLU A 206 -3.39 -9.44 4.18
C GLU A 206 -3.16 -10.84 3.62
N TRP A 207 -2.33 -10.98 2.58
CA TRP A 207 -1.93 -12.29 2.06
C TRP A 207 -1.22 -13.13 3.12
N PHE A 208 -0.29 -12.52 3.86
CA PHE A 208 0.36 -13.15 5.01
C PHE A 208 -0.65 -13.56 6.09
N ALA A 209 -1.51 -12.63 6.52
CA ALA A 209 -2.50 -12.90 7.55
C ALA A 209 -3.40 -14.08 7.16
N LEU A 210 -3.89 -14.12 5.92
CA LEU A 210 -4.71 -15.23 5.42
C LEU A 210 -3.98 -16.58 5.42
N ARG A 211 -2.68 -16.61 5.10
CA ARG A 211 -1.91 -17.86 5.12
C ARG A 211 -1.66 -18.39 6.53
N VAL A 212 -1.43 -17.50 7.50
CA VAL A 212 -1.25 -17.88 8.90
C VAL A 212 -2.56 -18.32 9.53
N GLU A 213 -3.65 -17.56 9.32
CA GLU A 213 -4.95 -17.83 9.94
C GLU A 213 -5.60 -19.10 9.37
N CYS A 214 -5.50 -19.30 8.05
CA CYS A 214 -6.11 -20.42 7.36
C CYS A 214 -5.04 -21.26 6.65
N PRO A 215 -4.35 -22.18 7.34
CA PRO A 215 -3.26 -22.96 6.74
C PRO A 215 -3.75 -23.95 5.66
N GLY A 216 -4.94 -24.51 5.82
CA GLY A 216 -5.56 -25.43 4.86
C GLY A 216 -5.95 -24.81 3.52
N ARG A 217 -6.49 -25.64 2.61
CA ARG A 217 -7.12 -25.20 1.37
C ARG A 217 -8.62 -25.00 1.62
N SER A 218 -9.14 -23.81 1.32
CA SER A 218 -10.57 -23.53 1.35
C SER A 218 -10.96 -22.63 0.19
N ALA A 219 -12.18 -22.79 -0.33
CA ALA A 219 -12.69 -21.96 -1.42
C ALA A 219 -12.68 -20.47 -1.04
N LYS A 220 -13.05 -20.14 0.21
CA LYS A 220 -12.97 -18.79 0.76
C LYS A 220 -11.53 -18.23 0.68
N LYS A 221 -10.54 -18.98 1.14
CA LYS A 221 -9.13 -18.56 1.10
C LYS A 221 -8.66 -18.33 -0.34
N MET A 222 -8.99 -19.24 -1.25
CA MET A 222 -8.63 -19.13 -2.66
C MET A 222 -9.26 -17.89 -3.31
N ALA A 223 -10.55 -17.63 -3.07
CA ALA A 223 -11.24 -16.46 -3.57
C ALA A 223 -10.62 -15.16 -3.04
N LEU A 224 -10.35 -15.07 -1.73
CA LEU A 224 -9.70 -13.91 -1.13
C LEU A 224 -8.28 -13.70 -1.65
N GLN A 225 -7.50 -14.78 -1.83
CA GLN A 225 -6.17 -14.70 -2.42
C GLN A 225 -6.24 -14.23 -3.88
N ALA A 226 -7.13 -14.81 -4.70
CA ALA A 226 -7.32 -14.35 -6.08
C ALA A 226 -7.67 -12.86 -6.13
N TRP A 227 -8.55 -12.40 -5.23
CA TRP A 227 -8.92 -10.99 -5.14
C TRP A 227 -7.75 -10.08 -4.72
N ILE A 228 -6.97 -10.48 -3.71
CA ILE A 228 -5.76 -9.74 -3.30
C ILE A 228 -4.74 -9.68 -4.45
N ALA A 229 -4.54 -10.79 -5.17
CA ALA A 229 -3.65 -10.83 -6.33
C ALA A 229 -4.15 -9.90 -7.45
N LEU A 230 -5.45 -9.83 -7.69
CA LEU A 230 -6.05 -8.91 -8.66
C LEU A 230 -5.78 -7.45 -8.28
N VAL A 231 -6.06 -7.07 -7.02
CA VAL A 231 -5.82 -5.70 -6.51
C VAL A 231 -4.34 -5.33 -6.59
N ALA A 232 -3.45 -6.23 -6.18
CA ALA A 232 -2.00 -6.03 -6.29
C ALA A 232 -1.54 -5.93 -7.76
N GLY A 233 -2.11 -6.76 -8.65
CA GLY A 233 -1.82 -6.75 -10.08
C GLY A 233 -2.25 -5.45 -10.76
N MET A 234 -3.46 -4.97 -10.47
CA MET A 234 -3.93 -3.65 -10.95
C MET A 234 -3.00 -2.54 -10.46
N ALA A 235 -2.60 -2.56 -9.18
CA ALA A 235 -1.71 -1.56 -8.65
C ALA A 235 -0.31 -1.59 -9.28
N ALA A 236 0.27 -2.78 -9.48
CA ALA A 236 1.55 -2.95 -10.15
C ALA A 236 1.50 -2.51 -11.62
N TYR A 237 0.40 -2.82 -12.31
CA TYR A 237 0.16 -2.38 -13.69
C TYR A 237 0.10 -0.85 -13.78
N THR A 238 -0.73 -0.20 -12.97
CA THR A 238 -0.81 1.27 -12.94
C THR A 238 0.52 1.89 -12.52
N LEU A 239 1.24 1.27 -11.57
CA LEU A 239 2.55 1.73 -11.13
C LEU A 239 3.58 1.70 -12.28
N PHE A 240 3.60 0.62 -13.08
CA PHE A 240 4.49 0.50 -14.23
C PHE A 240 4.30 1.68 -15.19
N PHE A 241 3.07 1.95 -15.63
CA PHE A 241 2.82 3.04 -16.57
C PHE A 241 3.06 4.42 -15.96
N THR A 242 2.72 4.58 -14.68
CA THR A 242 2.96 5.81 -13.92
C THR A 242 4.46 6.13 -13.84
N ALA A 243 5.28 5.13 -13.49
CA ALA A 243 6.74 5.28 -13.42
C ALA A 243 7.39 5.46 -14.81
N SER A 244 6.90 4.73 -15.82
CA SER A 244 7.42 4.81 -17.20
C SER A 244 7.18 6.17 -17.85
N TYR A 245 5.99 6.73 -17.71
CA TYR A 245 5.58 7.85 -18.57
C TYR A 245 5.38 9.17 -17.85
N PHE A 246 5.15 9.18 -16.54
CA PHE A 246 4.66 10.40 -15.85
C PHE A 246 5.59 10.94 -14.77
N HIS A 247 6.54 10.13 -14.27
CA HIS A 247 7.48 10.55 -13.23
C HIS A 247 8.94 10.42 -13.63
N THR A 248 9.78 11.39 -13.23
CA THR A 248 11.23 11.29 -13.43
C THR A 248 11.84 10.19 -12.56
N ALA A 249 13.03 9.72 -12.93
CA ALA A 249 13.75 8.67 -12.21
C ALA A 249 13.93 8.99 -10.71
N LEU A 250 14.27 10.25 -10.44
CA LEU A 250 14.51 10.71 -9.09
C LEU A 250 13.21 10.83 -8.30
N GLU A 251 12.10 11.26 -8.92
CA GLU A 251 10.79 11.26 -8.25
C GLU A 251 10.41 9.82 -7.87
N ASN A 252 10.55 8.87 -8.81
CA ASN A 252 10.23 7.47 -8.56
C ASN A 252 11.07 6.88 -7.42
N LEU A 253 12.39 7.16 -7.41
CA LEU A 253 13.28 6.68 -6.37
C LEU A 253 12.93 7.26 -4.99
N VAL A 254 12.73 8.57 -4.90
CA VAL A 254 12.35 9.24 -3.64
C VAL A 254 10.99 8.73 -3.15
N GLY A 255 10.00 8.64 -4.04
CA GLY A 255 8.69 8.09 -3.71
C GLY A 255 8.77 6.65 -3.21
N LEU A 256 9.59 5.80 -3.85
CA LEU A 256 9.79 4.43 -3.38
C LEU A 256 10.44 4.42 -2.00
N LEU A 257 11.51 5.19 -1.77
CA LEU A 257 12.18 5.25 -0.47
C LEU A 257 11.22 5.68 0.64
N ILE A 258 10.37 6.68 0.38
CA ILE A 258 9.34 7.15 1.32
C ILE A 258 8.34 6.02 1.61
N ALA A 259 7.81 5.36 0.58
CA ALA A 259 6.86 4.25 0.76
C ALA A 259 7.50 3.06 1.51
N GLN A 260 8.79 2.80 1.25
CA GLN A 260 9.55 1.73 1.88
C GLN A 260 9.79 2.00 3.36
N ALA A 261 10.39 3.15 3.69
CA ALA A 261 10.72 3.51 5.05
C ALA A 261 9.47 3.80 5.91
N GLY A 262 8.46 4.45 5.33
CA GLY A 262 7.26 4.89 6.04
C GLY A 262 6.22 3.81 6.28
N VAL A 263 6.13 2.79 5.39
CA VAL A 263 5.01 1.83 5.43
C VAL A 263 5.47 0.37 5.30
N MET A 264 6.17 0.03 4.21
CA MET A 264 6.53 -1.37 3.93
C MET A 264 7.45 -1.96 5.00
N LEU A 265 8.50 -1.25 5.40
CA LEU A 265 9.43 -1.70 6.43
C LEU A 265 8.76 -1.85 7.81
N PRO A 266 7.99 -0.87 8.33
CA PRO A 266 7.22 -1.06 9.56
C PRO A 266 6.28 -2.26 9.52
N LEU A 267 5.52 -2.46 8.43
CA LEU A 267 4.63 -3.62 8.30
C LEU A 267 5.40 -4.95 8.24
N TYR A 268 6.55 -4.97 7.59
CA TYR A 268 7.44 -6.12 7.61
C TYR A 268 7.95 -6.43 9.02
N LEU A 269 8.45 -5.44 9.75
CA LEU A 269 8.91 -5.61 11.14
C LEU A 269 7.78 -6.09 12.05
N LEU A 270 6.56 -5.62 11.82
CA LEU A 270 5.35 -6.11 12.50
C LEU A 270 5.09 -7.59 12.17
N SER A 271 5.17 -8.00 10.90
CA SER A 271 5.00 -9.41 10.49
C SER A 271 6.01 -10.36 11.14
N GLN A 272 7.22 -9.85 11.44
CA GLN A 272 8.28 -10.58 12.10
C GLN A 272 8.18 -10.57 13.63
N ASP A 273 7.16 -9.90 14.20
CA ASP A 273 6.95 -9.69 15.63
C ASP A 273 8.12 -8.96 16.31
N ARG A 274 8.83 -8.09 15.56
CA ARG A 274 9.97 -7.31 16.07
C ARG A 274 9.55 -6.24 17.07
N PHE A 275 8.28 -5.85 17.05
CA PHE A 275 7.67 -4.93 18.01
C PHE A 275 7.09 -5.64 19.24
N ALA A 276 7.48 -6.88 19.54
CA ALA A 276 6.97 -7.63 20.69
C ALA A 276 7.07 -6.88 22.04
N LYS A 277 8.05 -5.97 22.17
CA LYS A 277 8.24 -5.12 23.36
C LYS A 277 7.17 -4.03 23.50
N ILE A 278 6.49 -3.64 22.42
CA ILE A 278 5.46 -2.61 22.40
C ILE A 278 4.10 -3.31 22.49
N PRO A 279 3.36 -3.21 23.61
CA PRO A 279 2.14 -4.00 23.83
C PRO A 279 1.09 -3.82 22.73
N ALA A 280 0.96 -2.60 22.19
CA ALA A 280 -0.01 -2.29 21.14
C ALA A 280 0.34 -2.88 19.75
N LEU A 281 1.63 -3.18 19.50
CA LEU A 281 2.16 -3.59 18.19
C LEU A 281 2.57 -5.05 18.14
N GLN A 282 2.08 -5.88 19.06
CA GLN A 282 2.36 -7.31 19.03
C GLN A 282 1.59 -8.00 17.91
N LEU A 283 2.22 -8.94 17.20
CA LEU A 283 1.61 -9.60 16.04
C LEU A 283 0.28 -10.30 16.38
N LYS A 284 0.17 -10.85 17.59
CA LYS A 284 -1.02 -11.53 18.12
C LYS A 284 -2.29 -10.64 18.16
N HIS A 285 -2.13 -9.33 18.01
CA HIS A 285 -3.25 -8.40 17.97
C HIS A 285 -3.83 -8.19 16.58
N PHE A 286 -3.12 -8.60 15.54
CA PHE A 286 -3.50 -8.39 14.13
C PHE A 286 -3.74 -9.71 13.38
N ILE A 287 -3.28 -10.83 13.92
CA ILE A 287 -3.39 -12.16 13.32
C ILE A 287 -3.98 -13.14 14.33
N ASN A 288 -4.99 -13.90 13.89
CA ASN A 288 -5.57 -14.96 14.70
C ASN A 288 -4.63 -16.16 14.79
N PRO A 289 -4.71 -16.97 15.87
CA PRO A 289 -4.03 -18.25 15.92
C PRO A 289 -4.42 -19.11 14.70
N PRO A 290 -3.50 -19.95 14.17
CA PRO A 290 -3.84 -20.82 13.05
C PRO A 290 -5.03 -21.69 13.41
N GLU A 291 -6.00 -21.81 12.51
CA GLU A 291 -7.05 -22.82 12.69
C GLU A 291 -6.41 -24.20 12.75
N ASP A 292 -6.89 -25.04 13.67
CA ASP A 292 -6.41 -26.42 13.77
C ASP A 292 -6.59 -27.08 12.41
N VAL A 293 -5.48 -27.58 11.86
CA VAL A 293 -5.51 -28.37 10.64
C VAL A 293 -6.28 -29.63 10.98
N LYS A 294 -7.58 -29.64 10.67
CA LYS A 294 -8.33 -30.89 10.61
C LYS A 294 -7.70 -31.68 9.47
N LEU A 295 -6.84 -32.63 9.83
CA LEU A 295 -6.38 -33.68 8.93
C LEU A 295 -7.65 -34.44 8.52
N HIS A 296 -8.20 -34.07 7.37
CA HIS A 296 -9.20 -34.86 6.65
C HIS A 296 -8.47 -35.59 5.53
#